data_AF-A0A178Z5Z2-F1
#
_entry.id   AF-A0A178Z5Z2-F1
#
_cell.length_a   1.000
_cell.length_b   1.000
_cell.length_c   1.000
_cell.angle_alpha   90.00
_cell.angle_beta   90.00
_cell.angle_gamma   90.00
#
_symmetry.space_group_name_H-M   'P 1'
#
loop_
_entity.id
_entity.type
_entity.pdbx_description
1 polymer ?
#
loop_
_entity_poly.entity_id
_entity_poly.type
_entity_poly.pdbx_seq_one_letter_code
_entity_poly.pdbx_strand_id
1 'polypeptide(L)'
;MGTGSQVASFCLRICEVVSAAIVAGILGFYLHLLDDAHAHANGRIVYTMVIAGISILAALLLMPPLKYSFWAFPLDFALFICWIVSFGLLVNLTSSGGCNSRWYWSNWGYYWGHWYRVVPITGTNETLVGTVHCGTWRTSNAFIFIGAFLWLGSGLCGLY
;
A
#
# COMPACT_ATOMS: atom_id res chain seq x y z
N MET A 1 23.20 -22.67 -9.41
CA MET A 1 21.85 -22.33 -8.91
C MET A 1 21.10 -23.62 -8.67
N GLY A 2 20.83 -23.97 -7.42
CA GLY A 2 20.03 -25.16 -7.10
C GLY A 2 18.55 -24.89 -7.43
N THR A 3 17.81 -25.89 -7.88
CA THR A 3 16.39 -25.78 -8.22
C THR A 3 15.55 -25.14 -7.10
N GLY A 4 15.95 -25.32 -5.84
CA GLY A 4 15.30 -24.70 -4.68
C GLY A 4 15.40 -23.17 -4.63
N SER A 5 16.50 -22.55 -5.07
CA SER A 5 16.63 -21.08 -5.06
C SER A 5 15.80 -20.42 -6.16
N GLN A 6 15.61 -21.11 -7.28
CA GLN A 6 14.74 -20.63 -8.37
C GLN A 6 13.26 -20.64 -7.97
N VAL A 7 12.80 -21.70 -7.29
CA VAL A 7 11.43 -21.79 -6.78
C VAL A 7 11.17 -20.73 -5.70
N ALA A 8 12.12 -20.54 -4.77
CA ALA A 8 11.99 -19.52 -3.74
C ALA A 8 11.88 -18.10 -4.31
N SER A 9 12.71 -17.77 -5.31
CA SER A 9 12.65 -16.47 -5.99
C SER A 9 11.30 -16.25 -6.69
N PHE A 10 10.77 -17.28 -7.37
CA PHE A 10 9.47 -17.20 -8.04
C PHE A 10 8.31 -16.98 -7.05
N CYS A 11 8.30 -17.72 -5.93
CA CYS A 11 7.29 -17.55 -4.88
C CYS A 11 7.35 -16.15 -4.25
N LEU A 12 8.55 -15.62 -3.99
CA LEU A 12 8.72 -14.27 -3.44
C LEU A 12 8.14 -13.21 -4.38
N ARG A 13 8.40 -13.29 -5.69
CA ARG A 13 7.84 -12.37 -6.69
C ARG A 13 6.31 -12.41 -6.72
N ILE A 14 5.70 -13.59 -6.61
CA ILE A 14 4.24 -13.70 -6.53
C ILE A 14 3.72 -13.01 -5.27
N CYS A 15 4.35 -13.24 -4.13
CA CYS A 15 3.96 -12.60 -2.87
C CYS A 15 4.08 -11.06 -2.95
N GLU A 16 5.12 -10.54 -3.62
CA GLU A 16 5.27 -9.09 -3.88
C GLU A 16 4.10 -8.55 -4.67
N VAL A 17 3.75 -9.16 -5.81
CA VAL A 17 2.61 -8.76 -6.65
C VAL A 17 1.32 -8.80 -5.86
N VAL A 18 1.07 -9.88 -5.10
CA VAL A 18 -0.14 -10.03 -4.30
C VAL A 18 -0.23 -8.91 -3.25
N SER A 19 0.86 -8.63 -2.53
CA SER A 19 0.87 -7.57 -1.53
C SER A 19 0.61 -6.18 -2.14
N ALA A 20 1.23 -5.89 -3.29
CA ALA A 20 1.07 -4.64 -3.99
C ALA A 20 -0.35 -4.47 -4.57
N ALA A 21 -0.91 -5.56 -5.12
CA ALA A 21 -2.28 -5.58 -5.65
C ALA A 21 -3.33 -5.36 -4.56
N ILE A 22 -3.16 -5.96 -3.37
CA ILE A 22 -4.06 -5.74 -2.22
C ILE A 22 -4.06 -4.26 -1.81
N VAL A 23 -2.87 -3.65 -1.68
CA VAL A 23 -2.75 -2.23 -1.31
C VAL A 23 -3.32 -1.33 -2.40
N ALA A 24 -3.02 -1.60 -3.67
CA ALA A 24 -3.57 -0.86 -4.80
C ALA A 24 -5.09 -0.97 -4.88
N GLY A 25 -5.67 -2.13 -4.57
CA GLY A 25 -7.12 -2.33 -4.53
C GLY A 25 -7.79 -1.52 -3.42
N ILE A 26 -7.25 -1.58 -2.19
CA ILE A 26 -7.82 -0.86 -1.04
C ILE A 26 -7.72 0.66 -1.24
N LEU A 27 -6.55 1.16 -1.63
CA LEU A 27 -6.33 2.59 -1.83
C LEU A 27 -7.00 3.11 -3.11
N GLY A 28 -7.05 2.31 -4.17
CA GLY A 28 -7.74 2.65 -5.42
C GLY A 28 -9.25 2.80 -5.21
N PHE A 29 -9.87 1.90 -4.45
CA PHE A 29 -11.29 2.04 -4.08
C PHE A 29 -11.54 3.30 -3.25
N TYR A 30 -10.64 3.62 -2.31
CA TYR A 30 -10.72 4.88 -1.57
C TYR A 30 -10.62 6.12 -2.48
N LEU A 31 -9.70 6.13 -3.44
CA LEU A 31 -9.59 7.24 -4.40
C LEU A 31 -10.84 7.39 -5.27
N HIS A 32 -11.49 6.28 -5.65
CA HIS A 32 -12.75 6.30 -6.38
C HIS A 32 -13.88 6.96 -5.57
N LEU A 33 -13.97 6.66 -4.26
CA LEU A 33 -14.91 7.32 -3.36
C LEU A 33 -14.66 8.83 -3.20
N LEU A 34 -13.39 9.26 -3.28
CA LEU A 34 -13.03 10.67 -3.21
C LEU A 34 -13.42 11.42 -4.49
N ASP A 35 -13.22 10.77 -5.65
CA ASP A 35 -13.60 11.33 -6.95
C ASP A 35 -15.12 11.51 -7.05
N ASP A 36 -15.89 10.50 -6.61
CA ASP A 36 -17.36 10.58 -6.48
C ASP A 36 -17.83 11.73 -5.58
N ALA A 37 -17.05 12.08 -4.56
CA ALA A 37 -17.34 13.14 -3.63
C ALA A 37 -16.82 14.52 -4.08
N HIS A 38 -16.20 14.62 -5.27
CA HIS A 38 -15.49 15.81 -5.76
C HIS A 38 -14.47 16.37 -4.76
N ALA A 39 -13.82 15.47 -4.01
CA ALA A 39 -12.87 15.82 -2.96
C ALA A 39 -11.41 15.65 -3.42
N HIS A 40 -10.51 16.40 -2.80
CA HIS A 40 -9.08 16.33 -3.12
C HIS A 40 -8.41 15.11 -2.48
N ALA A 41 -7.65 14.36 -3.28
CA ALA A 41 -6.85 13.23 -2.80
C ALA A 41 -5.64 13.71 -1.99
N ASN A 42 -5.35 13.02 -0.89
CA ASN A 42 -4.16 13.30 -0.09
C ASN A 42 -2.92 12.79 -0.83
N GLY A 43 -1.94 13.67 -1.08
CA GLY A 43 -0.73 13.34 -1.82
C GLY A 43 0.05 12.15 -1.26
N ARG A 44 -0.08 11.86 0.05
CA ARG A 44 0.56 10.71 0.70
C ARG A 44 -0.04 9.37 0.26
N ILE A 45 -1.35 9.31 0.09
CA ILE A 45 -2.06 8.11 -0.39
C ILE A 45 -1.77 7.91 -1.88
N VAL A 46 -1.78 9.00 -2.65
CA VAL A 46 -1.43 8.97 -4.07
C VAL A 46 0.00 8.45 -4.27
N TYR A 47 0.96 8.92 -3.45
CA TYR A 47 2.32 8.39 -3.47
C TYR A 47 2.35 6.86 -3.29
N THR A 48 1.66 6.33 -2.28
CA THR A 48 1.62 4.87 -2.04
C THR A 48 0.95 4.10 -3.17
N MET A 49 -0.10 4.66 -3.79
CA MET A 49 -0.73 4.07 -4.97
C MET A 49 0.25 3.99 -6.15
N VAL A 50 1.04 5.04 -6.38
CA VAL A 50 2.05 5.06 -7.45
C VAL A 50 3.14 4.02 -7.19
N ILE A 51 3.64 3.92 -5.95
CA ILE A 51 4.63 2.88 -5.58
C ILE A 51 4.04 1.47 -5.74
N ALA A 52 2.77 1.26 -5.40
CA ALA A 52 2.09 -0.01 -5.64
C ALA A 52 2.01 -0.33 -7.16
N GLY A 53 1.73 0.65 -8.01
CA GLY A 53 1.74 0.47 -9.47
C GLY A 53 3.13 0.12 -10.02
N ILE A 54 4.16 0.86 -9.60
CA ILE A 54 5.56 0.62 -10.03
C ILE A 54 6.03 -0.77 -9.58
N SER A 55 5.70 -1.18 -8.36
CA SER A 55 6.08 -2.50 -7.84
C SER A 55 5.38 -3.66 -8.55
N ILE A 56 4.12 -3.53 -8.93
CA ILE A 56 3.43 -4.53 -9.78
C ILE A 56 4.12 -4.65 -11.14
N LEU A 57 4.43 -3.51 -11.78
CA LEU A 57 5.14 -3.50 -13.06
C LEU A 57 6.54 -4.10 -12.95
N ALA A 58 7.27 -3.74 -11.90
CA ALA A 58 8.60 -4.28 -11.63
C ALA A 58 8.53 -5.80 -11.42
N ALA A 59 7.65 -6.29 -10.54
CA ALA A 59 7.54 -7.73 -10.28
C ALA A 59 7.09 -8.54 -11.51
N LEU A 60 6.23 -7.97 -12.36
CA LEU A 60 5.83 -8.60 -13.63
C LEU A 60 6.99 -8.63 -14.64
N LEU A 61 7.80 -7.56 -14.71
CA LEU A 61 8.95 -7.48 -15.61
C LEU A 61 10.09 -8.41 -15.16
N LEU A 62 10.25 -8.59 -13.85
CA LEU A 62 11.24 -9.49 -13.25
C LEU A 62 10.76 -10.95 -13.12
N MET A 63 9.53 -11.28 -13.52
CA MET A 63 8.95 -12.63 -13.47
C MET A 63 9.58 -13.65 -14.44
N PRO A 64 9.95 -13.30 -15.69
CA PRO A 64 10.74 -14.20 -16.53
C PRO A 64 12.18 -14.26 -16.00
N PRO A 65 12.83 -15.44 -15.98
CA PRO A 65 14.22 -15.60 -15.55
C PRO A 65 15.16 -15.04 -16.63
N LEU A 66 15.09 -13.72 -16.84
CA LEU A 66 15.94 -13.01 -17.77
C LEU A 66 17.32 -12.87 -17.14
N LYS A 67 18.34 -12.97 -17.99
CA LYS A 67 19.77 -12.82 -17.69
C LYS A 67 20.17 -11.48 -17.02
N TYR A 68 19.20 -10.64 -16.65
CA TYR A 68 19.34 -9.33 -15.99
C TYR A 68 19.29 -9.37 -14.46
N SER A 69 19.41 -10.55 -13.82
CA SER A 69 19.45 -10.69 -12.35
C SER A 69 20.44 -9.74 -11.66
N PHE A 70 21.52 -9.33 -12.34
CA PHE A 70 22.49 -8.35 -11.83
C PHE A 70 21.94 -6.93 -11.65
N TRP A 71 20.94 -6.52 -12.45
CA TRP A 71 20.29 -5.20 -12.36
C TRP A 71 19.05 -5.20 -11.45
N ALA A 72 18.54 -6.37 -11.07
CA ALA A 72 17.39 -6.52 -10.19
C ALA A 72 17.70 -6.10 -8.75
N PHE A 73 18.90 -6.44 -8.25
CA PHE A 73 19.34 -6.18 -6.88
C PHE A 73 19.12 -4.72 -6.40
N PRO A 74 19.62 -3.67 -7.09
CA PRO A 74 19.43 -2.29 -6.64
C PRO A 74 17.98 -1.83 -6.72
N LEU A 75 17.21 -2.35 -7.69
CA LEU A 75 15.79 -2.02 -7.84
C LEU A 75 14.96 -2.58 -6.68
N ASP A 76 15.25 -3.81 -6.24
CA ASP A 76 14.58 -4.45 -5.11
C ASP A 76 14.82 -3.66 -3.81
N PHE A 77 16.05 -3.19 -3.58
CA PHE A 77 16.37 -2.31 -2.44
C PHE A 77 15.71 -0.94 -2.53
N ALA A 78 15.65 -0.34 -3.72
CA ALA A 78 14.96 0.93 -3.91
C ALA A 78 13.46 0.80 -3.59
N LEU A 79 12.81 -0.27 -4.06
CA LEU A 79 11.41 -0.53 -3.76
C LEU A 79 11.18 -0.82 -2.28
N PHE A 80 12.07 -1.56 -1.61
CA PHE A 80 12.04 -1.71 -0.16
C PHE A 80 11.98 -0.36 0.57
N ILE A 81 12.88 0.57 0.21
CA ILE A 81 12.90 1.91 0.80
C ILE A 81 11.58 2.65 0.52
N CYS A 82 11.07 2.61 -0.72
CA CYS A 82 9.81 3.25 -1.08
C CYS A 82 8.60 2.69 -0.30
N TRP A 83 8.57 1.38 -0.04
CA TRP A 83 7.51 0.75 0.76
C TRP A 83 7.61 1.12 2.24
N ILE A 84 8.81 1.19 2.82
CA ILE A 84 9.02 1.68 4.20
C ILE A 84 8.62 3.16 4.33
N VAL A 85 8.99 4.00 3.37
CA VAL A 85 8.59 5.40 3.33
C VAL A 85 7.07 5.53 3.24
N SER A 86 6.43 4.73 2.38
CA SER A 86 4.96 4.66 2.27
C SER A 86 4.31 4.30 3.60
N PHE A 87 4.84 3.30 4.31
CA PHE A 87 4.35 2.94 5.64
C PHE A 87 4.44 4.11 6.63
N GLY A 88 5.59 4.78 6.69
CA GLY A 88 5.79 5.95 7.56
C GLY A 88 4.82 7.10 7.24
N LEU A 89 4.57 7.36 5.95
CA LEU A 89 3.63 8.39 5.48
C LEU A 89 2.20 8.10 5.91
N LEU A 90 1.74 6.84 5.80
CA LEU A 90 0.38 6.44 6.16
C LEU A 90 0.17 6.41 7.68
N VAL A 91 1.14 5.89 8.44
CA VAL A 91 1.06 5.91 9.90
C VAL A 91 1.05 7.35 10.42
N ASN A 92 1.81 8.26 9.79
CA ASN A 92 1.81 9.67 10.17
C ASN A 92 0.45 10.36 9.97
N LEU A 93 -0.37 9.94 9.00
CA LEU A 93 -1.74 10.43 8.84
C LEU A 93 -2.62 10.08 10.04
N THR A 94 -2.39 8.88 10.57
CA THR A 94 -3.20 8.35 11.66
C THR A 94 -2.71 8.88 13.02
N SER A 95 -1.46 9.36 13.11
CA SER A 95 -0.83 9.73 14.38
C SER A 95 -0.95 8.60 15.43
N SER A 96 -0.64 8.85 16.70
CA SER A 96 -0.69 7.84 17.76
C SER A 96 -2.10 7.28 18.04
N GLY A 97 -3.15 7.89 17.50
CA GLY A 97 -4.55 7.56 17.78
C GLY A 97 -5.12 6.36 17.02
N GLY A 98 -4.42 5.82 16.03
CA GLY A 98 -4.95 4.72 15.22
C GLY A 98 -6.30 5.09 14.58
N CYS A 99 -7.27 4.18 14.66
CA CYS A 99 -8.60 4.42 14.11
C CYS A 99 -9.42 5.49 14.84
N ASN A 100 -8.98 6.02 15.97
CA ASN A 100 -9.64 7.14 16.67
C ASN A 100 -9.00 8.50 16.31
N SER A 101 -8.12 8.54 15.31
CA SER A 101 -7.47 9.77 14.87
C SER A 101 -8.46 10.75 14.23
N ARG A 102 -8.19 12.06 14.38
CA ARG A 102 -8.95 13.12 13.70
C ARG A 102 -8.99 12.93 12.19
N TRP A 103 -7.86 12.60 11.58
CA TRP A 103 -7.80 12.37 10.13
C TRP A 103 -8.61 11.12 9.74
N TYR A 104 -8.60 10.09 10.60
CA TYR A 104 -9.29 8.84 10.33
C TYR A 104 -10.80 9.05 10.18
N TRP A 105 -11.47 9.63 11.17
CA TRP A 105 -12.93 9.78 11.10
C TRP A 105 -13.36 10.87 10.10
N SER A 106 -12.59 11.95 9.95
CA SER A 106 -12.96 13.08 9.05
C SER A 106 -12.69 12.81 7.57
N ASN A 107 -11.73 11.95 7.24
CA ASN A 107 -11.40 11.60 5.87
C ASN A 107 -11.72 10.13 5.61
N TRP A 108 -10.91 9.21 6.14
CA TRP A 108 -10.99 7.79 5.79
C TRP A 108 -12.40 7.21 6.05
N GLY A 109 -12.87 7.26 7.30
CA GLY A 109 -14.18 6.75 7.70
C GLY A 109 -15.34 7.50 7.06
N TYR A 110 -15.20 8.81 6.82
CA TYR A 110 -16.23 9.64 6.19
C TYR A 110 -16.51 9.20 4.74
N TYR A 111 -15.45 9.05 3.92
CA TYR A 111 -15.60 8.62 2.54
C TYR A 111 -15.97 7.13 2.43
N TRP A 112 -15.34 6.26 3.22
CA TRP A 112 -15.67 4.83 3.26
C TRP A 112 -17.09 4.53 3.72
N GLY A 113 -17.65 5.38 4.59
CA GLY A 113 -19.03 5.25 5.07
C GLY A 113 -20.08 5.88 4.15
N HIS A 114 -19.71 6.40 2.97
CA HIS A 114 -20.59 7.15 2.08
C HIS A 114 -21.30 8.36 2.72
N TRP A 115 -20.74 8.89 3.82
CA TRP A 115 -21.34 10.00 4.58
C TRP A 115 -21.42 11.30 3.78
N TYR A 116 -20.56 11.45 2.76
CA TYR A 116 -20.57 12.57 1.83
C TYR A 116 -21.89 12.77 1.07
N ARG A 117 -22.78 11.76 1.02
CA ARG A 117 -24.09 11.85 0.39
C ARG A 117 -25.19 12.40 1.32
N VAL A 118 -24.96 12.35 2.63
CA VAL A 118 -26.01 12.57 3.65
C VAL A 118 -25.69 13.70 4.62
N VAL A 119 -24.41 13.95 4.92
CA VAL A 119 -24.00 14.98 5.88
C VAL A 119 -22.83 15.78 5.31
N PRO A 120 -22.87 17.13 5.30
CA PRO A 120 -21.73 17.93 4.89
C PRO A 120 -20.56 17.78 5.86
N ILE A 121 -19.32 17.86 5.37
CA ILE A 121 -18.10 17.62 6.16
C ILE A 121 -17.98 18.52 7.40
N THR A 122 -18.56 19.71 7.37
CA THR A 122 -18.59 20.67 8.49
C THR A 122 -19.47 20.24 9.67
N GLY A 123 -20.40 19.32 9.45
CA GLY A 123 -21.27 18.74 10.47
C GLY A 123 -20.89 17.32 10.90
N THR A 124 -19.68 16.88 10.54
CA THR A 124 -19.20 15.53 10.87
C THR A 124 -18.48 15.50 12.20
N ASN A 125 -18.75 14.45 12.98
CA ASN A 125 -18.26 14.29 14.33
C ASN A 125 -17.63 12.90 14.47
N GLU A 126 -16.67 12.74 15.38
CA GLU A 126 -16.10 11.44 15.73
C GLU A 126 -17.16 10.44 16.19
N THR A 127 -18.20 10.89 16.90
CA THR A 127 -19.29 10.01 17.37
C THR A 127 -20.23 9.56 16.26
N LEU A 128 -20.30 10.29 15.14
CA LEU A 128 -21.19 9.98 14.03
C LEU A 128 -20.54 8.95 13.08
N VAL A 129 -19.28 9.19 12.72
CA VAL A 129 -18.53 8.32 11.79
C VAL A 129 -17.86 7.17 12.54
N GLY A 130 -17.38 7.41 13.76
CA GLY A 130 -16.68 6.43 14.58
C GLY A 130 -15.43 5.86 13.88
N THR A 131 -15.24 4.55 14.03
CA THR A 131 -14.10 3.79 13.51
C THR A 131 -14.47 2.91 12.31
N VAL A 132 -15.44 3.35 11.52
CA VAL A 132 -15.96 2.62 10.35
C VAL A 132 -14.80 2.25 9.39
N HIS A 133 -14.77 0.97 8.97
CA HIS A 133 -13.72 0.39 8.11
C HIS A 133 -12.29 0.42 8.67
N CYS A 134 -12.10 0.42 10.00
CA CYS A 134 -10.77 0.40 10.63
C CYS A 134 -9.94 -0.81 10.22
N GLY A 135 -10.61 -1.94 9.98
CA GLY A 135 -9.98 -3.15 9.47
C GLY A 135 -9.24 -2.92 8.16
N THR A 136 -9.85 -2.26 7.17
CA THR A 136 -9.24 -2.08 5.84
C THR A 136 -8.00 -1.18 5.88
N TRP A 137 -8.02 -0.14 6.72
CA TRP A 137 -6.85 0.70 6.95
C TRP A 137 -5.69 -0.08 7.59
N ARG A 138 -5.97 -0.86 8.64
CA ARG A 138 -4.96 -1.69 9.30
C ARG A 138 -4.42 -2.77 8.36
N THR A 139 -5.28 -3.36 7.54
CA THR A 139 -4.91 -4.33 6.51
C THR A 139 -3.98 -3.70 5.47
N SER A 140 -4.31 -2.51 4.96
CA SER A 140 -3.44 -1.78 4.03
C SER A 140 -2.05 -1.54 4.64
N ASN A 141 -1.99 -1.03 5.87
CA ASN A 141 -0.72 -0.78 6.57
C ASN A 141 0.10 -2.06 6.80
N ALA A 142 -0.57 -3.17 7.13
CA ALA A 142 0.09 -4.46 7.31
C ALA A 142 0.70 -4.99 6.00
N PHE A 143 -0.06 -4.93 4.89
CA PHE A 143 0.44 -5.38 3.59
C PHE A 143 1.53 -4.48 3.02
N ILE A 144 1.52 -3.17 3.32
CA ILE A 144 2.64 -2.27 2.99
C ILE A 144 3.91 -2.72 3.70
N PHE A 145 3.81 -3.04 4.99
CA PHE A 145 4.96 -3.51 5.78
C PHE A 145 5.46 -4.88 5.28
N ILE A 146 4.56 -5.84 5.06
CA ILE A 146 4.91 -7.17 4.54
C ILE A 146 5.54 -7.04 3.15
N GLY A 147 4.97 -6.22 2.27
CA GLY A 147 5.49 -5.92 0.94
C GLY A 147 6.93 -5.43 1.00
N ALA A 148 7.25 -4.52 1.93
CA ALA A 148 8.62 -4.05 2.13
C ALA A 148 9.60 -5.22 2.38
N PHE A 149 9.31 -6.11 3.34
CA PHE A 149 10.20 -7.23 3.65
C PHE A 149 10.30 -8.26 2.51
N LEU A 150 9.25 -8.41 1.70
CA LEU A 150 9.30 -9.26 0.51
C LEU A 150 10.31 -8.72 -0.50
N TRP A 151 10.28 -7.41 -0.79
CA TRP A 151 11.27 -6.76 -1.67
C TRP A 151 12.69 -6.86 -1.10
N LEU A 152 12.86 -6.72 0.22
CA LEU A 152 14.17 -6.93 0.86
C LEU A 152 14.66 -8.39 0.70
N GLY A 153 13.77 -9.36 0.92
CA GLY A 153 14.07 -10.78 0.77
C GLY A 153 14.48 -11.13 -0.66
N SER A 154 13.76 -10.62 -1.66
CA SER A 154 14.10 -10.79 -3.07
C SER A 154 15.44 -10.16 -3.43
N GLY A 155 15.73 -8.96 -2.92
CA GLY A 155 17.03 -8.32 -3.09
C GLY A 155 18.16 -9.15 -2.50
N LEU A 156 17.99 -9.69 -1.28
CA LEU A 156 18.99 -10.55 -0.65
C LEU A 156 19.20 -11.87 -1.41
N CYS A 157 18.12 -12.51 -1.90
CA CYS A 157 18.24 -13.71 -2.72
C CYS A 157 18.90 -13.43 -4.08
N GLY A 158 18.81 -12.22 -4.61
CA GLY A 158 19.47 -11.81 -5.86
C GLY A 158 20.99 -11.62 -5.75
N LEU A 159 21.55 -11.55 -4.54
CA LEU A 159 23.01 -11.44 -4.31
C LEU A 159 23.75 -12.78 -4.46
N TYR A 160 23.06 -13.91 -4.33
CA TYR A 160 23.64 -15.27 -4.28
C TYR A 160 23.31 -16.07 -5.54
#